data_AF-A0A0J1ESN4-F1
#
_entry.id   AF-A0A0J1ESN4-F1
#
_cell.length_a   1.000
_cell.length_b   1.000
_cell.length_c   1.000
_cell.angle_alpha   90.00
_cell.angle_beta   90.00
_cell.angle_gamma   90.00
#
_symmetry.space_group_name_H-M   'P 1'
#
loop_
_entity.id
_entity.type
_entity.pdbx_description
1 polymer ?
#
loop_
_entity_poly.entity_id
_entity_poly.type
_entity_poly.pdbx_seq_one_letter_code
_entity_poly.pdbx_strand_id
1 'polypeptide(L)'
;MNTIHHRHRVRKLAGALVLATTAAVSTGCGTSNTPEPAPETETSPAQPEQTPGEQTTAAYTGPYDEDFRTEAASYAGQQVSLTGEVADLVPSRSAMVLIDPENPELDPLLVSAQYAFPDAEEGAIVEITGTLQTNFQARVDQDDVDNEAGFYDRHIGQPYLDEASLGAE
;
A
#
# COMPACT_ATOMS: atom_id res chain seq x y z
N MET A 1 9.44 -52.28 -4.74
CA MET A 1 8.00 -52.46 -4.45
C MET A 1 7.61 -51.52 -3.33
N ASN A 2 6.90 -50.43 -3.65
CA ASN A 2 5.73 -49.98 -2.91
C ASN A 2 5.07 -48.83 -3.69
N THR A 3 3.74 -48.88 -3.71
CA THR A 3 2.88 -48.32 -4.75
C THR A 3 2.09 -47.14 -4.18
N ILE A 4 2.16 -46.01 -4.90
CA ILE A 4 1.18 -44.93 -5.16
C ILE A 4 -0.11 -44.89 -4.30
N HIS A 5 -0.47 -43.71 -3.77
CA HIS A 5 -1.82 -43.14 -3.96
C HIS A 5 -1.82 -41.61 -3.86
N HIS A 6 -1.72 -40.99 -5.04
CA HIS A 6 -2.02 -39.60 -5.32
C HIS A 6 -3.55 -39.39 -5.25
N ARG A 7 -4.04 -38.42 -4.46
CA ARG A 7 -5.44 -38.00 -4.48
C ARG A 7 -5.55 -36.55 -4.97
N HIS A 8 -5.59 -36.42 -6.29
CA HIS A 8 -6.00 -35.19 -6.97
C HIS A 8 -7.52 -35.00 -6.79
N ARG A 9 -7.93 -33.98 -6.03
CA ARG A 9 -9.33 -33.55 -5.99
C ARG A 9 -9.57 -32.51 -7.07
N VAL A 10 -10.02 -32.97 -8.23
CA VAL A 10 -10.48 -32.13 -9.33
C VAL A 10 -11.94 -31.77 -9.04
N ARG A 11 -12.22 -30.52 -8.67
CA ARG A 11 -13.60 -29.99 -8.66
C ARG A 11 -13.88 -29.37 -10.02
N LYS A 12 -14.67 -30.09 -10.83
CA LYS A 12 -15.30 -29.56 -12.03
C LYS A 12 -16.50 -28.72 -11.60
N LEU A 13 -16.50 -27.43 -11.94
CA LEU A 13 -17.72 -26.66 -12.09
C LEU A 13 -17.70 -26.04 -13.48
N ALA A 14 -18.56 -26.59 -14.33
CA ALA A 14 -18.92 -26.02 -15.61
C ALA A 14 -19.94 -24.90 -15.37
N GLY A 15 -19.71 -23.74 -15.97
CA GLY A 15 -20.64 -22.62 -16.00
C GLY A 15 -20.33 -21.76 -17.22
N ALA A 16 -20.95 -22.11 -18.34
CA ALA A 16 -21.04 -21.26 -19.51
C ALA A 16 -22.02 -20.11 -19.22
N LEU A 17 -21.76 -18.88 -19.67
CA LEU A 17 -22.65 -18.14 -20.60
C LEU A 17 -22.18 -16.70 -20.93
N VAL A 18 -22.34 -16.40 -22.22
CA VAL A 18 -22.63 -15.12 -22.92
C VAL A 18 -21.56 -14.02 -23.05
N LEU A 19 -21.14 -13.86 -24.32
CA LEU A 19 -20.59 -12.65 -24.91
C LEU A 19 -21.62 -11.51 -24.92
N ALA A 20 -21.23 -10.32 -24.46
CA ALA A 20 -21.87 -9.07 -24.85
C ALA A 20 -20.81 -8.15 -25.49
N THR A 21 -20.68 -8.25 -26.80
CA THR A 21 -20.00 -7.28 -27.66
C THR A 21 -20.93 -6.09 -27.88
N THR A 22 -20.63 -4.94 -27.29
CA THR A 22 -21.17 -3.65 -27.73
C THR A 22 -20.03 -2.78 -28.24
N ALA A 23 -19.89 -2.77 -29.56
CA ALA A 23 -19.11 -1.79 -30.28
C ALA A 23 -19.83 -0.44 -30.22
N ALA A 24 -19.18 0.57 -29.64
CA ALA A 24 -19.55 1.96 -29.83
C ALA A 24 -18.50 2.60 -30.75
N VAL A 25 -18.89 2.79 -32.01
CA VAL A 25 -18.19 3.63 -32.99
C VAL A 25 -18.72 5.05 -32.82
N SER A 26 -17.85 5.96 -32.41
CA SER A 26 -18.08 7.40 -32.48
C SER A 26 -17.00 8.02 -33.36
N THR A 27 -17.35 8.32 -34.60
CA THR A 27 -16.58 9.14 -35.50
C THR A 27 -16.55 10.58 -34.98
N GLY A 28 -15.37 11.06 -34.55
CA GLY A 28 -15.08 12.47 -34.33
C GLY A 28 -13.92 12.89 -35.22
N CYS A 29 -14.22 13.29 -36.45
CA CYS A 29 -13.25 13.87 -37.39
C CYS A 29 -13.23 15.39 -37.14
N GLY A 30 -12.19 15.87 -36.47
CA GLY A 30 -11.89 17.29 -36.29
C GLY A 30 -10.44 17.53 -36.71
N THR A 31 -10.26 18.35 -37.74
CA THR A 31 -9.01 18.58 -38.44
C THR A 31 -7.96 19.32 -37.58
N SER A 32 -6.70 19.03 -37.87
CA SER A 32 -5.52 19.91 -37.73
C SER A 32 -4.96 20.15 -36.33
N ASN A 33 -3.93 19.39 -35.95
CA ASN A 33 -2.55 19.91 -35.91
C ASN A 33 -1.60 18.73 -35.64
N THR A 34 -0.51 18.66 -36.38
CA THR A 34 0.63 17.82 -36.04
C THR A 34 1.41 18.52 -34.93
N PRO A 35 1.67 17.84 -33.80
CA PRO A 35 2.96 17.96 -33.15
C PRO A 35 3.69 16.62 -33.24
N GLU A 36 4.91 16.72 -33.72
CA GLU A 36 6.06 15.85 -33.46
C GLU A 36 5.90 14.92 -32.23
N PRO A 37 6.20 13.61 -32.32
CA PRO A 37 6.18 12.75 -31.16
C PRO A 37 7.38 13.09 -30.26
N ALA A 38 7.12 13.90 -29.23
CA ALA A 38 7.97 13.96 -28.05
C ALA A 38 7.86 12.59 -27.32
N PRO A 39 8.94 12.12 -26.67
CA PRO A 39 8.98 10.80 -26.06
C PRO A 39 7.89 10.68 -24.99
N GLU A 40 7.25 9.52 -24.97
CA GLU A 40 6.27 9.11 -23.97
C GLU A 40 6.95 9.09 -22.59
N THR A 41 6.85 10.21 -21.86
CA THR A 41 7.08 10.20 -20.43
C THR A 41 5.97 9.35 -19.82
N GLU A 42 6.35 8.18 -19.31
CA GLU A 42 5.58 7.35 -18.40
C GLU A 42 4.67 8.22 -17.54
N THR A 43 3.37 8.02 -17.70
CA THR A 43 2.36 8.62 -16.82
C THR A 43 2.51 7.96 -15.45
N SER A 44 3.44 8.47 -14.66
CA SER A 44 3.42 8.28 -13.21
C SER A 44 2.06 8.81 -12.73
N PRO A 45 1.27 8.01 -11.99
CA PRO A 45 -0.02 8.49 -11.50
C PRO A 45 0.23 9.76 -10.70
N ALA A 46 -0.48 10.83 -11.07
CA ALA A 46 -0.40 12.12 -10.42
C ALA A 46 -0.69 11.92 -8.92
N GLN A 47 0.37 11.99 -8.09
CA GLN A 47 0.20 12.23 -6.67
C GLN A 47 -0.56 13.56 -6.55
N PRO A 48 -1.67 13.63 -5.80
CA PRO A 48 -2.32 14.90 -5.54
C PRO A 48 -1.30 15.84 -4.90
N GLU A 49 -1.04 16.98 -5.54
CA GLU A 49 -0.19 18.05 -5.01
C GLU A 49 -0.80 18.53 -3.68
N GLN A 50 -0.24 18.07 -2.56
CA GLN A 50 -0.59 18.56 -1.23
C GLN A 50 -0.14 20.02 -1.16
N THR A 51 -1.11 20.92 -1.04
CA THR A 51 -0.85 22.35 -0.89
C THR A 51 -0.22 22.59 0.49
N PRO A 52 1.02 23.10 0.58
CA PRO A 52 1.67 23.31 1.87
C PRO A 52 0.93 24.40 2.66
N GLY A 53 0.22 24.03 3.73
CA GLY A 53 -0.35 24.99 4.68
C GLY A 53 -1.77 24.71 5.19
N GLU A 54 -2.47 23.71 4.66
CA GLU A 54 -3.73 23.27 5.25
C GLU A 54 -3.41 22.26 6.37
N GLN A 55 -3.83 22.52 7.61
CA GLN A 55 -3.85 21.50 8.65
C GLN A 55 -4.86 20.44 8.22
N THR A 56 -4.40 19.44 7.48
CA THR A 56 -5.21 18.33 7.01
C THR A 56 -5.73 17.60 8.25
N THR A 57 -6.99 17.82 8.58
CA THR A 57 -7.68 16.97 9.55
C THR A 57 -7.65 15.55 9.01
N ALA A 58 -7.18 14.60 9.81
CA ALA A 58 -7.11 13.21 9.39
C ALA A 58 -8.50 12.72 8.95
N ALA A 59 -8.57 12.09 7.78
CA ALA A 59 -9.79 11.53 7.22
C ALA A 59 -10.32 10.34 8.03
N TYR A 60 -9.41 9.67 8.75
CA TYR A 60 -9.68 8.59 9.68
C TYR A 60 -8.84 8.77 10.94
N THR A 61 -9.41 8.43 12.09
CA THR A 61 -8.71 8.37 13.38
C THR A 61 -9.27 7.19 14.16
N GLY A 62 -8.44 6.19 14.43
CA GLY A 62 -8.87 4.95 15.06
C GLY A 62 -7.78 3.89 15.11
N PRO A 63 -8.10 2.68 15.60
CA PRO A 63 -7.15 1.58 15.60
C PRO A 63 -6.86 1.06 14.18
N TYR A 64 -5.71 0.41 14.01
CA TYR A 64 -5.45 -0.42 12.86
C TYR A 64 -6.11 -1.78 13.05
N ASP A 65 -7.28 -1.98 12.45
CA ASP A 65 -8.10 -3.19 12.58
C ASP A 65 -8.65 -3.68 11.21
N GLU A 66 -9.45 -4.76 11.24
CA GLU A 66 -10.08 -5.35 10.05
C GLU A 66 -11.06 -4.38 9.35
N ASP A 67 -11.75 -3.54 10.12
CA ASP A 67 -12.70 -2.55 9.61
C ASP A 67 -11.95 -1.47 8.81
N PHE A 68 -10.89 -0.90 9.38
CA PHE A 68 -10.00 0.03 8.68
C PHE A 68 -9.41 -0.62 7.42
N ARG A 69 -8.94 -1.87 7.50
CA ARG A 69 -8.37 -2.58 6.33
C ARG A 69 -9.36 -2.75 5.20
N THR A 70 -10.62 -3.03 5.52
CA THR A 70 -11.71 -3.15 4.54
C THR A 70 -11.98 -1.81 3.84
N GLU A 71 -11.87 -0.71 4.57
CA GLU A 71 -12.14 0.63 4.07
C GLU A 71 -10.90 1.39 3.56
N ALA A 72 -9.69 0.83 3.75
CA ALA A 72 -8.40 1.47 3.47
C ALA A 72 -8.31 2.06 2.05
N ALA A 73 -8.86 1.38 1.04
CA ALA A 73 -8.88 1.89 -0.33
C ALA A 73 -9.62 3.23 -0.48
N SER A 74 -10.60 3.51 0.38
CA SER A 74 -11.35 4.77 0.41
C SER A 74 -10.55 5.94 0.98
N TYR A 75 -9.50 5.64 1.76
CA TYR A 75 -8.59 6.63 2.37
C TYR A 75 -7.29 6.82 1.59
N ALA A 76 -7.14 6.18 0.42
CA ALA A 76 -5.95 6.32 -0.40
C ALA A 76 -5.70 7.80 -0.79
N GLY A 77 -4.46 8.25 -0.60
CA GLY A 77 -4.04 9.64 -0.81
C GLY A 77 -4.49 10.61 0.28
N GLN A 78 -5.10 10.13 1.36
CA GLN A 78 -5.57 10.96 2.48
C GLN A 78 -4.76 10.69 3.74
N GLN A 79 -4.69 11.70 4.61
CA GLN A 79 -4.05 11.58 5.91
C GLN A 79 -4.95 10.78 6.86
N VAL A 80 -4.38 9.81 7.57
CA VAL A 80 -5.05 9.00 8.59
C VAL A 80 -4.23 8.98 9.87
N SER A 81 -4.88 8.88 11.02
CA SER A 81 -4.24 8.57 12.30
C SER A 81 -4.64 7.16 12.73
N LEU A 82 -3.64 6.32 12.97
CA LEU A 82 -3.80 4.90 13.29
C LEU A 82 -3.14 4.59 14.63
N THR A 83 -3.84 3.85 15.47
CA THR A 83 -3.27 3.26 16.69
C THR A 83 -3.04 1.77 16.48
N GLY A 84 -1.84 1.27 16.79
CA GLY A 84 -1.54 -0.15 16.68
C GLY A 84 -0.27 -0.54 17.42
N GLU A 85 0.07 -1.82 17.38
CA GLU A 85 1.30 -2.34 17.98
C GLU A 85 2.43 -2.37 16.94
N VAL A 86 3.63 -1.95 17.34
CA VAL A 86 4.83 -2.04 16.49
C VAL A 86 5.34 -3.49 16.49
N ALA A 87 5.18 -4.20 15.38
CA ALA A 87 5.67 -5.58 15.26
C ALA A 87 7.17 -5.67 14.94
N ASP A 88 7.69 -4.70 14.20
CA ASP A 88 9.03 -4.74 13.62
C ASP A 88 9.46 -3.29 13.32
N LEU A 89 10.74 -2.97 13.55
CA LEU A 89 11.28 -1.63 13.39
C LEU A 89 12.62 -1.66 12.68
N VAL A 90 12.76 -0.83 11.65
CA VAL A 90 14.00 -0.65 10.89
C VAL A 90 14.41 0.83 10.95
N PRO A 91 15.16 1.24 12.00
CA PRO A 91 15.54 2.64 12.21
C PRO A 91 16.40 3.20 11.06
N SER A 92 17.27 2.37 10.48
CA SER A 92 18.12 2.71 9.34
C SER A 92 17.34 3.24 8.15
N ARG A 93 16.10 2.76 7.98
CA ARG A 93 15.20 3.09 6.86
C ARG A 93 14.01 3.94 7.27
N SER A 94 13.97 4.39 8.54
CA SER A 94 12.82 5.12 9.09
C SER A 94 11.49 4.42 8.83
N ALA A 95 11.49 3.08 8.91
CA ALA A 95 10.34 2.26 8.59
C ALA A 95 9.98 1.35 9.76
N MET A 96 8.70 1.07 9.95
CA MET A 96 8.21 0.13 10.95
C MET A 96 7.00 -0.64 10.41
N VAL A 97 6.61 -1.68 11.13
CA VAL A 97 5.42 -2.45 10.83
C VAL A 97 4.42 -2.34 11.96
N LEU A 98 3.19 -1.96 11.61
CA LEU A 98 2.07 -1.86 12.53
C LEU A 98 1.18 -3.10 12.37
N ILE A 99 0.79 -3.70 13.49
CA ILE A 99 -0.16 -4.81 13.57
C ILE A 99 -1.32 -4.48 14.51
N ASP A 100 -2.40 -5.22 14.35
CA ASP A 100 -3.52 -5.23 15.27
C ASP A 100 -3.18 -6.16 16.46
N PRO A 101 -3.10 -5.65 17.71
CA PRO A 101 -2.86 -6.49 18.89
C PRO A 101 -4.02 -7.46 19.19
N GLU A 102 -5.24 -7.16 18.73
CA GLU A 102 -6.42 -8.01 18.91
C GLU A 102 -6.52 -9.09 17.81
N ASN A 103 -5.94 -8.83 16.64
CA ASN A 103 -5.93 -9.76 15.50
C ASN A 103 -4.54 -9.86 14.83
N PRO A 104 -3.62 -10.68 15.38
CA PRO A 104 -2.26 -10.83 14.84
C PRO A 104 -2.20 -11.58 13.50
N GLU A 105 -3.33 -12.15 13.04
CA GLU A 105 -3.42 -12.75 11.69
C GLU A 105 -3.81 -11.73 10.61
N LEU A 106 -4.15 -10.50 10.99
CA LEU A 106 -4.38 -9.41 10.05
C LEU A 106 -3.08 -9.08 9.31
N ASP A 107 -3.18 -8.80 8.00
CA ASP A 107 -2.03 -8.41 7.21
C ASP A 107 -1.34 -7.19 7.87
N PRO A 108 -0.02 -7.22 8.08
CA PRO A 108 0.70 -6.11 8.70
C PRO A 108 0.77 -4.88 7.80
N LEU A 109 0.63 -3.69 8.38
CA LEU A 109 0.76 -2.42 7.66
C LEU A 109 2.19 -1.91 7.72
N LEU A 110 2.77 -1.61 6.56
CA LEU A 110 4.06 -0.91 6.49
C LEU A 110 3.86 0.58 6.77
N VAL A 111 4.71 1.12 7.62
CA VAL A 111 4.78 2.54 7.94
C VAL A 111 6.16 3.06 7.55
N SER A 112 6.19 4.10 6.74
CA SER A 112 7.38 4.78 6.24
C SER A 112 7.35 6.23 6.70
N ALA A 113 8.41 6.67 7.37
CA ALA A 113 8.57 8.04 7.84
C ALA A 113 9.72 8.76 7.15
N GLN A 114 9.65 10.09 7.16
CA GLN A 114 10.75 10.93 6.69
C GLN A 114 11.94 10.92 7.66
N TYR A 115 11.68 10.68 8.95
CA TYR A 115 12.68 10.63 10.00
C TYR A 115 12.45 9.39 10.86
N ALA A 116 13.52 8.85 11.41
CA ALA A 116 13.44 7.71 12.32
C ALA A 116 12.53 8.04 13.51
N PHE A 117 11.89 7.01 14.05
CA PHE A 117 11.02 7.10 15.22
C PHE A 117 11.84 6.90 16.49
N PRO A 118 12.32 7.96 17.17
CA PRO A 118 13.23 7.81 18.31
C PRO A 118 12.57 7.13 19.51
N ASP A 119 11.24 7.26 19.63
CA ASP A 119 10.46 6.78 20.76
C ASP A 119 9.65 5.50 20.45
N ALA A 120 9.79 4.94 19.23
CA ALA A 120 9.12 3.69 18.87
C ALA A 120 9.98 2.49 19.27
N GLU A 121 9.36 1.51 19.90
CA GLU A 121 9.96 0.23 20.29
C GLU A 121 9.07 -0.91 19.80
N GLU A 122 9.68 -2.06 19.47
CA GLU A 122 8.92 -3.27 19.14
C GLU A 122 8.05 -3.69 20.34
N GLY A 123 6.79 -4.04 20.08
CA GLY A 123 5.77 -4.37 21.06
C GLY A 123 5.10 -3.15 21.72
N ALA A 124 5.49 -1.92 21.38
CA ALA A 124 4.83 -0.72 21.89
C ALA A 124 3.52 -0.44 21.14
N ILE A 125 2.51 0.03 21.86
CA ILE A 125 1.30 0.61 21.27
C ILE A 125 1.58 2.08 20.96
N VAL A 126 1.45 2.46 19.70
CA VAL A 126 1.76 3.81 19.21
C VAL A 126 0.60 4.38 18.41
N GLU A 127 0.46 5.69 18.45
CA GLU A 127 -0.39 6.44 17.52
C GLU A 127 0.48 7.05 16.42
N ILE A 128 0.12 6.78 15.16
CA ILE A 128 0.88 7.21 13.98
C ILE A 128 -0.06 7.95 13.05
N THR A 129 0.32 9.16 12.68
CA THR A 129 -0.34 9.94 11.64
C THR A 129 0.50 9.95 10.38
N GLY A 130 -0.11 9.68 9.22
CA GLY A 130 0.56 9.75 7.93
C GLY A 130 -0.41 9.67 6.76
N THR A 131 0.10 9.71 5.55
CA THR A 131 -0.71 9.64 4.33
C THR A 131 -0.82 8.19 3.87
N LEU A 132 -2.05 7.67 3.76
CA LEU A 132 -2.24 6.30 3.29
C LEU A 132 -2.00 6.25 1.78
N GLN A 133 -1.00 5.49 1.37
CA GLN A 133 -0.67 5.22 -0.02
C GLN A 133 -1.01 3.77 -0.37
N THR A 134 -1.18 3.52 -1.67
CA THR A 134 -1.45 2.17 -2.18
C THR A 134 -0.29 1.70 -3.04
N ASN A 135 -0.16 0.38 -3.19
CA ASN A 135 0.83 -0.23 -4.08
C ASN A 135 2.27 0.16 -3.72
N PHE A 136 2.70 -0.20 -2.51
CA PHE A 136 4.07 0.03 -2.04
C PHE A 136 5.08 -0.59 -2.99
N GLN A 137 6.14 0.17 -3.28
CA GLN A 137 7.27 -0.28 -4.07
C GLN A 137 8.55 -0.04 -3.26
N ALA A 138 9.31 -1.10 -3.00
CA ALA A 138 10.62 -0.96 -2.40
C ALA A 138 11.56 -0.25 -3.37
N ARG A 139 12.08 0.91 -2.96
CA ARG A 139 13.28 1.45 -3.61
C ARG A 139 14.45 0.62 -3.12
N VAL A 140 15.01 -0.16 -4.04
CA VAL A 140 16.27 -0.87 -3.80
C VAL A 140 17.38 0.11 -4.21
N ASP A 141 17.88 0.88 -3.25
CA ASP A 141 19.11 1.62 -3.48
C ASP A 141 20.24 0.59 -3.64
N GLN A 142 21.00 0.70 -4.73
CA GLN A 142 21.99 -0.32 -5.15
C GLN A 142 23.16 -0.51 -4.17
N ASP A 143 23.25 0.33 -3.14
CA ASP A 143 24.29 0.29 -2.10
C ASP A 143 23.86 -0.45 -0.82
N ASP A 144 22.57 -0.80 -0.66
CA ASP A 144 22.00 -1.41 0.57
C ASP A 144 21.85 -2.94 0.45
N VAL A 145 22.95 -3.63 0.13
CA VAL A 145 22.95 -5.09 -0.15
C VAL A 145 23.05 -5.94 1.13
N ASP A 146 23.39 -5.37 2.28
CA ASP A 146 23.67 -6.16 3.47
C ASP A 146 22.75 -5.78 4.65
N ASN A 147 21.93 -6.76 5.05
CA ASN A 147 21.28 -6.97 6.36
C ASN A 147 19.75 -6.78 6.47
N GLU A 148 19.09 -6.01 5.61
CA GLU A 148 17.62 -5.82 5.63
C GLU A 148 16.91 -6.21 4.32
N ALA A 149 17.63 -6.93 3.43
CA ALA A 149 17.14 -7.44 2.16
C ALA A 149 16.02 -8.47 2.38
N GLY A 150 14.78 -7.98 2.51
CA GLY A 150 13.59 -8.79 2.70
C GLY A 150 12.51 -8.15 3.56
N PHE A 151 12.84 -7.09 4.33
CA PHE A 151 11.85 -6.41 5.18
C PHE A 151 10.65 -5.91 4.37
N TYR A 152 10.90 -5.39 3.18
CA TYR A 152 9.88 -4.85 2.29
C TYR A 152 9.16 -5.89 1.43
N ASP A 153 9.71 -7.09 1.25
CA ASP A 153 9.23 -8.06 0.26
C ASP A 153 7.77 -8.47 0.53
N ARG A 154 7.38 -8.57 1.81
CA ARG A 154 6.01 -8.89 2.22
C ARG A 154 5.01 -7.75 1.99
N HIS A 155 5.50 -6.53 1.79
CA HIS A 155 4.68 -5.32 1.65
C HIS A 155 4.59 -4.83 0.21
N ILE A 156 5.32 -5.42 -0.74
CA ILE A 156 5.24 -5.02 -2.15
C ILE A 156 3.80 -5.14 -2.67
N GLY A 157 3.28 -4.07 -3.26
CA GLY A 157 1.91 -3.98 -3.77
C GLY A 157 0.82 -3.79 -2.70
N GLN A 158 1.17 -3.80 -1.41
CA GLN A 158 0.24 -3.54 -0.31
C GLN A 158 0.04 -2.04 -0.07
N PRO A 159 -1.05 -1.62 0.59
CA PRO A 159 -1.14 -0.27 1.12
C PRO A 159 -0.11 -0.06 2.23
N TYR A 160 0.35 1.18 2.36
CA TYR A 160 1.36 1.59 3.33
C TYR A 160 1.08 3.02 3.78
N LEU A 161 1.57 3.38 4.96
CA LEU A 161 1.52 4.75 5.45
C LEU A 161 2.82 5.45 5.07
N ASP A 162 2.72 6.58 4.37
CA ASP A 162 3.85 7.41 3.96
C ASP A 162 3.90 8.70 4.77
N GLU A 163 5.08 9.31 4.82
CA GLU A 163 5.35 10.54 5.59
C GLU A 163 4.85 10.44 7.04
N ALA A 164 4.94 9.24 7.61
CA ALA A 164 4.40 8.96 8.93
C ALA A 164 5.17 9.71 10.03
N SER A 165 4.44 10.08 11.07
CA SER A 165 4.96 10.69 12.29
C SER A 165 4.20 10.15 13.49
N LEU A 166 4.89 9.97 14.61
CA LEU A 166 4.22 9.66 15.88
C LEU A 166 3.34 10.83 16.28
N GLY A 167 2.14 10.54 16.78
CA GLY A 167 1.25 11.53 17.36
C GLY A 167 1.98 12.29 18.48
N ALA A 168 1.95 13.61 18.44
CA ALA A 168 2.50 14.43 19.51
C ALA A 168 1.57 14.34 20.73
N GLU A 169 2.07 13.82 21.84
CA GLU A 169 1.42 13.89 23.16
C GLU A 169 1.28 15.34 23.68
#